data_AF-A0A3D2VN48-F1
#
_entry.id   AF-A0A3D2VN48-F1
#
_cell.length_a   1.000
_cell.length_b   1.000
_cell.length_c   1.000
_cell.angle_alpha   90.00
_cell.angle_beta   90.00
_cell.angle_gamma   90.00
#
_symmetry.space_group_name_H-M   'P 1'
#
loop_
_entity.id
_entity.type
_entity.pdbx_description
1 polymer ?
#
loop_
_entity_poly.entity_id
_entity_poly.type
_entity_poly.pdbx_seq_one_letter_code
_entity_poly.pdbx_strand_id
1 'polypeptide(L)'
;MYSKELPAGVYPTLNERTQHLLKALVERYIRDGQPVGSRTLARDAGLDLSPATVRNVMADLEELGYLHSPHTSAGRVPTARGYRLFVDVLLNLQPLGDGEVERFRQRIGQAIQSNTGLAQTVSTLLSGTTRLAGIVMLPRRKVMTLR
;
A
#
# COMPACT_ATOMS: atom_id res chain seq x y z
N MET A 1 0.43 -18.38 -11.74
CA MET A 1 -0.07 -17.24 -12.54
C MET A 1 -0.17 -16.05 -11.60
N TYR A 2 0.35 -14.88 -11.99
CA TYR A 2 0.67 -13.70 -11.17
C TYR A 2 2.09 -13.63 -10.58
N SER A 3 3.10 -13.89 -11.42
CA SER A 3 4.33 -13.10 -11.39
C SER A 3 4.46 -12.44 -12.75
N LYS A 4 3.96 -11.22 -12.87
CA LYS A 4 4.39 -10.33 -13.93
C LYS A 4 4.79 -9.05 -13.23
N GLU A 5 6.09 -8.85 -13.10
CA GLU A 5 6.66 -7.54 -12.80
C GLU A 5 5.99 -6.54 -13.74
N LEU A 6 5.31 -5.55 -13.17
CA LEU A 6 4.71 -4.48 -13.96
C LEU A 6 5.88 -3.72 -14.60
N PRO A 7 5.94 -3.61 -15.94
CA PRO A 7 7.09 -2.98 -16.59
C PRO A 7 7.19 -1.52 -16.16
N ALA A 8 8.42 -1.09 -15.84
CA ALA A 8 8.74 0.33 -15.69
C ALA A 8 8.33 1.05 -16.99
N GLY A 9 7.30 1.91 -16.92
CA GLY A 9 6.76 2.63 -18.08
C GLY A 9 5.23 2.67 -18.23
N VAL A 10 4.46 2.05 -17.31
CA VAL A 10 2.98 2.02 -17.41
C VAL A 10 2.30 3.31 -16.90
N TYR A 11 2.99 4.12 -16.11
CA TYR A 11 2.41 5.34 -15.55
C TYR A 11 2.77 6.57 -16.41
N PRO A 12 1.80 7.41 -16.80
CA PRO A 12 2.11 8.72 -17.36
C PRO A 12 3.07 9.45 -16.41
N THR A 13 4.06 10.12 -16.99
CA THR A 13 5.11 10.82 -16.27
C THR A 13 4.53 12.00 -15.50
N LEU A 14 4.01 11.73 -14.30
CA LEU A 14 3.63 12.77 -13.36
C LEU A 14 4.90 13.46 -12.90
N ASN A 15 4.89 14.80 -12.87
CA ASN A 15 6.00 15.54 -12.29
C ASN A 15 6.13 15.22 -10.78
N GLU A 16 7.32 15.42 -10.23
CA GLU A 16 7.64 15.09 -8.83
C GLU A 16 6.70 15.75 -7.83
N ARG A 17 6.27 16.98 -8.10
CA ARG A 17 5.32 17.73 -7.26
C ARG A 17 3.96 17.05 -7.19
N THR A 18 3.43 16.63 -8.34
CA THR A 18 2.14 15.93 -8.43
C THR A 18 2.23 14.55 -7.79
N GLN A 19 3.35 13.85 -7.96
CA GLN A 19 3.62 12.59 -7.28
C GLN A 19 3.65 12.77 -5.75
N HIS A 20 4.31 13.81 -5.25
CA HIS A 20 4.38 14.11 -3.82
C HIS A 20 2.99 14.44 -3.24
N LEU A 21 2.18 15.23 -3.95
CA LEU A 21 0.80 15.53 -3.54
C LEU A 21 -0.07 14.28 -3.52
N LEU A 22 0.03 13.42 -4.54
CA LEU A 22 -0.69 12.14 -4.56
C LEU A 22 -0.27 11.25 -3.39
N LYS A 23 1.04 11.17 -3.10
CA LYS A 23 1.59 10.42 -1.97
C LYS A 23 1.00 10.91 -0.65
N ALA A 24 1.11 12.20 -0.36
CA ALA A 24 0.61 12.79 0.87
C ALA A 24 -0.91 12.59 1.03
N LEU A 25 -1.67 12.68 -0.07
CA LEU A 25 -3.11 12.43 -0.06
C LEU A 25 -3.42 10.97 0.30
N VAL A 26 -2.75 10.01 -0.35
CA VAL A 26 -2.97 8.58 -0.11
C VAL A 26 -2.59 8.21 1.32
N GLU A 27 -1.43 8.66 1.81
CA GLU A 27 -0.99 8.41 3.20
C GLU A 27 -1.99 8.93 4.22
N ARG A 28 -2.52 10.13 3.99
CA ARG A 28 -3.53 10.70 4.87
C ARG A 28 -4.86 9.96 4.80
N TYR A 29 -5.30 9.58 3.61
CA TYR A 29 -6.53 8.81 3.47
C TYR A 29 -6.43 7.43 4.11
N ILE A 30 -5.27 6.75 4.03
CA ILE A 30 -5.02 5.49 4.74
C ILE A 30 -5.10 5.68 6.26
N ARG A 31 -4.61 6.81 6.78
CA ARG A 31 -4.61 7.12 8.21
C ARG A 31 -6.00 7.45 8.76
N ASP A 32 -6.74 8.31 8.07
CA ASP A 32 -7.95 8.94 8.60
C ASP A 32 -9.24 8.32 8.01
N GLY A 33 -9.15 7.68 6.84
CA GLY A 33 -10.31 7.16 6.09
C GLY A 33 -11.23 8.26 5.51
N GLN A 34 -10.86 9.53 5.65
CA GLN A 34 -11.70 10.67 5.26
C GLN A 34 -11.24 11.32 3.94
N PRO A 35 -12.18 11.78 3.10
CA PRO A 35 -11.87 12.58 1.93
C PRO A 35 -10.93 13.77 2.25
N VAL A 36 -9.92 13.96 1.40
CA VAL A 36 -8.86 14.93 1.64
C VAL A 36 -9.11 16.21 0.84
N GLY A 37 -9.23 17.34 1.55
CA GLY A 37 -9.39 18.66 0.94
C GLY A 37 -8.05 19.35 0.63
N SER A 38 -8.03 20.23 -0.37
CA SER A 38 -6.82 20.90 -0.83
C SER A 38 -6.14 21.76 0.24
N ARG A 39 -6.91 22.40 1.13
CA ARG A 39 -6.37 23.20 2.22
C ARG A 39 -5.60 22.36 3.24
N THR A 40 -6.11 21.17 3.53
CA THR A 40 -5.44 20.27 4.47
C THR A 40 -4.23 19.63 3.81
N LEU A 41 -4.37 19.17 2.57
CA LEU A 41 -3.26 18.61 1.80
C LEU A 41 -2.11 19.62 1.61
N ALA A 42 -2.41 20.90 1.39
CA ALA A 42 -1.39 21.94 1.31
C ALA A 42 -0.57 22.08 2.60
N ARG A 43 -1.19 21.89 3.77
CA ARG A 43 -0.50 21.91 5.07
C ARG A 43 0.33 20.65 5.28
N ASP A 44 -0.21 19.49 4.93
CA ASP A 44 0.41 18.19 5.19
C ASP A 44 1.55 17.87 4.21
N ALA A 45 1.46 18.35 2.97
CA ALA A 45 2.44 18.06 1.94
C ALA A 45 3.78 18.77 2.16
N GLY A 46 3.86 19.78 3.04
CA GLY A 46 5.09 20.53 3.30
C GLY A 46 5.67 21.21 2.05
N LEU A 47 4.82 21.45 1.05
CA LEU A 47 5.17 22.18 -0.17
C LEU A 47 4.70 23.63 -0.04
N ASP A 48 5.49 24.58 -0.56
CA ASP A 48 5.09 26.00 -0.69
C ASP A 48 4.04 26.19 -1.80
N LEU A 49 2.86 25.62 -1.60
CA LEU A 49 1.75 25.67 -2.54
C LEU A 49 0.50 26.23 -1.86
N SER A 50 -0.19 27.12 -2.58
CA SER A 50 -1.48 27.61 -2.13
C SER A 50 -2.56 26.50 -2.21
N PRO A 51 -3.60 26.56 -1.37
CA PRO A 51 -4.74 25.65 -1.48
C PRO A 51 -5.44 25.65 -2.85
N ALA A 52 -5.34 26.76 -3.60
CA ALA A 52 -5.87 26.87 -4.96
C ALA A 52 -5.01 26.06 -5.95
N THR A 53 -3.68 26.16 -5.86
CA THR A 53 -2.76 25.37 -6.69
C THR A 53 -2.93 23.87 -6.42
N VAL A 54 -3.05 23.48 -5.15
CA VAL A 54 -3.29 22.07 -4.79
C VAL A 54 -4.64 21.59 -5.34
N ARG A 55 -5.69 22.42 -5.30
CA ARG A 55 -6.99 22.08 -5.88
C ARG A 55 -6.88 21.80 -7.39
N ASN A 56 -6.11 22.60 -8.13
CA ASN A 56 -5.90 22.39 -9.56
C ASN A 56 -5.18 21.06 -9.82
N VAL A 57 -4.08 20.78 -9.11
CA VAL A 57 -3.36 19.51 -9.25
C VAL A 57 -4.26 18.30 -8.89
N MET A 58 -5.10 18.44 -7.87
CA MET A 58 -6.07 17.40 -7.51
C MET A 58 -7.15 17.19 -8.58
N ALA A 59 -7.53 18.23 -9.33
CA ALA A 59 -8.44 18.12 -10.45
C ALA A 59 -7.77 17.39 -11.63
N ASP A 60 -6.52 17.74 -11.96
CA ASP A 60 -5.74 17.04 -12.99
C ASP A 60 -5.58 15.55 -12.64
N LEU A 61 -5.28 15.24 -11.37
CA LEU A 61 -5.18 13.86 -10.88
C LEU A 61 -6.51 13.09 -10.94
N GLU A 62 -7.64 13.78 -10.80
CA GLU A 62 -8.97 13.20 -10.96
C GLU A 62 -9.30 12.93 -12.43
N GLU A 63 -8.98 13.87 -13.34
CA GLU A 63 -9.12 13.68 -14.78
C GLU A 63 -8.27 12.52 -15.29
N LEU A 64 -7.05 12.37 -14.74
CA LEU A 64 -6.17 11.23 -15.01
C LEU A 64 -6.63 9.91 -14.35
N GLY A 65 -7.69 9.95 -13.53
CA GLY A 65 -8.30 8.78 -12.89
C GLY A 65 -7.54 8.23 -11.67
N TYR A 66 -6.63 9.01 -11.07
CA TYR A 66 -5.93 8.64 -9.83
C TYR A 66 -6.74 8.98 -8.58
N LEU A 67 -7.58 10.01 -8.67
CA LEU A 67 -8.46 10.47 -7.60
C LEU A 67 -9.92 10.49 -8.07
N HIS A 68 -10.85 10.54 -7.13
CA HIS A 68 -12.22 10.91 -7.42
C HIS A 68 -12.83 11.72 -6.28
N SER A 69 -13.86 12.50 -6.59
CA SER A 69 -14.74 13.15 -5.62
C SER A 69 -15.83 12.17 -5.18
N PRO A 70 -16.01 11.88 -3.88
CA PRO A 70 -17.21 11.16 -3.43
C PRO A 70 -18.44 12.08 -3.49
N HIS A 71 -18.26 13.37 -3.19
CA HIS A 71 -19.24 14.45 -3.38
C HIS A 71 -18.51 15.73 -3.76
N THR A 72 -19.19 16.69 -4.42
CA THR A 72 -18.59 17.90 -5.00
C THR A 72 -17.79 18.76 -4.03
N SER A 73 -18.11 18.73 -2.73
CA SER A 73 -17.48 19.54 -1.67
C SER A 73 -16.59 18.76 -0.70
N ALA A 74 -16.60 17.43 -0.74
CA ALA A 74 -15.99 16.60 0.31
C ALA A 74 -14.45 16.52 0.22
N GLY A 75 -13.85 16.90 -0.90
CA GLY A 75 -12.42 16.67 -1.18
C GLY A 75 -12.24 15.53 -2.19
N ARG A 76 -11.10 14.85 -2.14
CA ARG A 76 -10.79 13.72 -3.03
C ARG A 76 -10.36 12.49 -2.25
N VAL A 77 -10.61 11.33 -2.84
CA VAL A 77 -10.15 10.03 -2.35
C VAL A 77 -9.36 9.30 -3.45
N PRO A 78 -8.40 8.44 -3.10
CA PRO A 78 -7.67 7.66 -4.09
C PRO A 78 -8.56 6.62 -4.78
N THR A 79 -8.42 6.49 -6.09
CA THR A 79 -8.99 5.34 -6.82
C THR A 79 -8.09 4.11 -6.66
N ALA A 80 -8.55 2.95 -7.14
CA ALA A 80 -7.69 1.76 -7.23
C ALA A 80 -6.39 2.02 -8.03
N ARG A 81 -6.46 2.88 -9.06
CA ARG A 81 -5.29 3.30 -9.85
C ARG A 81 -4.38 4.23 -9.04
N GLY A 82 -4.95 5.14 -8.25
CA GLY A 82 -4.22 5.99 -7.28
C GLY A 82 -3.41 5.15 -6.30
N TYR A 83 -4.04 4.15 -5.67
CA TYR A 83 -3.36 3.23 -4.77
C TYR A 83 -2.29 2.40 -5.47
N ARG A 84 -2.56 1.94 -6.69
CA ARG A 84 -1.60 1.13 -7.45
C ARG A 84 -0.32 1.93 -7.73
N LEU A 85 -0.44 3.17 -8.21
CA LEU A 85 0.73 4.04 -8.41
C LEU A 85 1.46 4.33 -7.09
N PHE A 86 0.70 4.57 -6.01
CA PHE A 86 1.28 4.78 -4.69
C PHE A 86 2.15 3.59 -4.25
N VAL A 87 1.62 2.37 -4.31
CA VAL A 87 2.35 1.15 -3.91
C VAL A 87 3.55 0.87 -4.81
N ASP A 88 3.39 1.04 -6.12
CA ASP A 88 4.41 0.63 -7.08
C ASP A 88 5.59 1.62 -7.17
N VAL A 89 5.36 2.92 -6.92
CA VAL A 89 6.34 3.99 -7.21
C VAL A 89 6.60 4.93 -6.04
N LEU A 90 5.58 5.27 -5.25
CA LEU A 90 5.67 6.39 -4.28
C LEU A 90 5.93 5.94 -2.84
N LEU A 91 5.63 4.68 -2.55
CA LEU A 91 5.74 4.08 -1.23
C LEU A 91 7.22 3.81 -0.91
N ASN A 92 7.75 4.58 0.05
CA ASN A 92 9.06 4.32 0.62
C ASN A 92 8.89 3.45 1.86
N LEU A 93 9.21 2.17 1.74
CA LEU A 93 9.17 1.24 2.86
C LEU A 93 10.41 1.43 3.74
N GLN A 94 10.18 1.66 5.03
CA GLN A 94 11.24 1.49 6.01
C GLN A 94 11.39 -0.01 6.31
N PRO A 95 12.58 -0.60 6.14
CA PRO A 95 12.81 -1.99 6.52
C PRO A 95 12.53 -2.21 8.01
N LEU A 96 12.04 -3.41 8.35
CA LEU A 96 11.93 -3.82 9.75
C LEU A 96 13.34 -3.83 10.38
N GLY A 97 13.43 -3.45 11.66
CA GLY A 97 14.70 -3.52 12.38
C GLY A 97 15.17 -4.96 12.57
N ASP A 98 16.49 -5.18 12.57
CA ASP A 98 17.10 -6.53 12.62
C ASP A 98 16.56 -7.39 13.77
N GLY A 99 16.36 -6.80 14.95
CA GLY A 99 15.82 -7.51 16.12
C GLY A 99 14.35 -7.95 15.94
N GLU A 100 13.55 -7.20 15.19
CA GLU A 100 12.17 -7.59 14.88
C GLU A 100 12.15 -8.74 13.88
N VAL A 101 12.99 -8.64 12.83
CA VAL A 101 13.18 -9.72 11.85
C VAL A 101 13.61 -11.01 12.56
N GLU A 102 14.55 -10.93 13.50
CA GLU A 102 15.03 -12.10 14.22
C GLU A 102 13.97 -12.73 15.12
N ARG A 103 13.14 -11.92 15.79
CA ARG A 103 11.98 -12.44 16.54
C ARG A 103 10.99 -13.19 15.64
N PHE A 104 10.74 -12.68 14.44
CA PHE A 104 9.92 -13.39 13.46
C PHE A 104 10.56 -14.73 13.06
N ARG A 105 11.86 -14.75 12.74
CA ARG A 105 12.58 -15.98 12.37
C ARG A 105 12.51 -17.04 13.47
N GLN A 106 12.74 -16.66 14.72
CA GLN A 106 12.69 -17.58 15.85
C GLN A 106 11.30 -18.19 16.04
N ARG A 107 10.23 -17.38 16.02
CA ARG A 107 8.85 -17.85 16.17
C ARG A 107 8.43 -18.77 15.02
N ILE A 108 8.85 -18.48 13.80
CA ILE A 108 8.60 -19.33 12.64
C ILE A 108 9.39 -20.64 12.75
N GLY A 109 10.67 -20.57 13.15
CA GLY A 109 11.55 -21.73 13.31
C GLY A 109 11.06 -22.76 14.33
N GLN A 110 10.45 -22.31 15.42
CA GLN A 110 9.88 -23.19 16.46
C GLN A 110 8.64 -23.97 15.97
N ALA A 111 7.93 -23.48 14.94
CA ALA A 111 6.70 -24.09 14.43
C ALA A 111 6.91 -25.25 13.44
N ILE A 112 8.17 -25.59 13.12
CA ILE A 112 8.54 -26.49 12.00
C ILE A 112 8.16 -27.97 12.22
N GLN A 113 7.61 -28.35 13.39
CA GLN A 113 7.25 -29.74 13.67
C GLN A 113 6.13 -30.30 12.76
N SER A 114 5.32 -29.44 12.11
CA SER A 114 4.37 -29.85 11.07
C SER A 114 4.03 -28.69 10.11
N ASN A 115 3.68 -29.02 8.86
CA ASN A 115 3.25 -28.01 7.88
C ASN A 115 2.00 -27.23 8.35
N THR A 116 1.05 -27.92 8.99
CA THR A 116 -0.15 -27.30 9.56
C THR A 116 0.19 -26.37 10.72
N GLY A 117 1.09 -26.77 11.62
CA GLY A 117 1.59 -25.92 12.70
C GLY A 117 2.31 -24.66 12.19
N LEU A 118 3.12 -24.80 11.15
CA LEU A 118 3.79 -23.67 10.51
C LEU A 118 2.78 -22.66 9.94
N ALA A 119 1.79 -23.13 9.16
CA ALA A 119 0.78 -22.25 8.59
C ALA A 119 -0.02 -21.49 9.65
N GLN A 120 -0.41 -22.18 10.73
CA GLN A 120 -1.14 -21.57 11.85
C GLN A 120 -0.31 -20.50 12.57
N THR A 121 0.96 -20.79 12.86
CA THR A 121 1.86 -19.85 13.52
C THR A 121 2.10 -18.61 12.68
N VAL A 122 2.38 -18.77 11.38
CA VAL A 122 2.61 -17.64 10.46
C VAL A 122 1.34 -16.83 10.27
N SER A 123 0.16 -17.46 10.13
CA SER A 123 -1.12 -16.77 10.01
C SER A 123 -1.43 -15.93 11.25
N THR A 124 -1.17 -16.49 12.44
CA THR A 124 -1.35 -15.80 13.73
C THR A 124 -0.36 -14.64 13.90
N LEU A 125 0.90 -14.84 13.51
CA LEU A 125 1.95 -13.81 13.47
C LEU A 125 1.55 -12.63 12.59
N LEU A 126 1.21 -12.89 11.33
CA LEU A 126 0.82 -11.86 10.37
C LEU A 126 -0.40 -11.08 10.86
N SER A 127 -1.41 -11.80 11.37
CA SER A 127 -2.63 -11.17 11.85
C SER A 127 -2.37 -10.30 13.08
N GLY A 128 -1.59 -10.79 14.04
CA GLY A 128 -1.23 -10.05 15.26
C GLY A 128 -0.42 -8.79 14.98
N THR A 129 0.53 -8.84 14.04
CA THR A 129 1.37 -7.68 13.72
C THR A 129 0.65 -6.65 12.86
N THR A 130 -0.08 -7.08 11.83
CA THR A 130 -0.73 -6.16 10.89
C THR A 130 -2.10 -5.67 11.38
N ARG A 131 -2.72 -6.38 12.34
CA ARG A 131 -4.13 -6.24 12.72
C ARG A 131 -5.10 -6.47 11.55
N LEU A 132 -4.65 -7.24 10.55
CA LEU A 132 -5.43 -7.63 9.38
C LEU A 132 -5.60 -9.16 9.34
N ALA A 133 -6.45 -9.67 8.45
CA ALA A 133 -6.56 -11.11 8.23
C ALA A 133 -5.27 -11.65 7.56
N GLY A 134 -4.60 -12.60 8.22
CA GLY A 134 -3.43 -13.29 7.68
C GLY A 134 -3.79 -14.63 7.03
N ILE A 135 -3.60 -14.76 5.72
CA ILE A 135 -3.80 -16.02 4.98
C ILE A 135 -2.44 -16.59 4.61
N VAL A 136 -2.23 -17.89 4.90
CA VAL A 136 -1.01 -18.61 4.57
C VAL A 136 -1.37 -19.83 3.74
N MET A 137 -0.75 -19.96 2.57
CA MET A 137 -0.90 -21.13 1.70
C MET A 137 0.36 -21.99 1.75
N LEU A 138 0.16 -23.29 1.95
CA LEU A 138 1.23 -24.27 1.87
C LEU A 138 1.30 -24.85 0.46
N PRO A 139 2.50 -25.16 -0.05
CA PRO A 139 2.63 -25.85 -1.32
C PRO A 139 1.94 -27.22 -1.25
N ARG A 140 1.19 -27.57 -2.31
CA ARG A 140 0.56 -28.90 -2.44
C ARG A 140 1.65 -29.97 -2.47
N ARG A 141 1.57 -30.98 -1.59
CA ARG A 141 2.42 -32.18 -1.69
C ARG A 141 2.14 -32.86 -3.04
N LYS A 142 3.18 -32.99 -3.86
CA LYS A 142 3.13 -33.86 -5.04
C LYS A 142 3.05 -35.29 -4.51
N VAL A 143 1.88 -35.91 -4.59
CA VAL A 143 1.73 -37.32 -4.26
C VAL A 143 2.49 -38.08 -5.33
N MET A 144 3.71 -38.53 -5.01
CA MET A 144 4.41 -39.49 -5.85
C MET A 144 3.81 -40.86 -5.55
N THR A 145 2.97 -41.34 -6.46
CA THR A 145 2.57 -42.73 -6.48
C THR A 145 3.75 -43.51 -7.05
N LEU A 146 4.44 -44.29 -6.23
CA LEU A 146 5.35 -45.32 -6.72
C LEU A 146 4.46 -46.44 -7.32
N ARG A 147 4.66 -46.72 -8.61
CA ARG A 147 4.04 -47.82 -9.33
C ARG A 147 5.00 -48.99 -9.38
#